data_AF-A0A1R0WG44-F1
#
_entry.id   AF-A0A1R0WG44-F1
#
_cell.length_a   1.000
_cell.length_b   1.000
_cell.length_c   1.000
_cell.angle_alpha   90.00
_cell.angle_beta   90.00
_cell.angle_gamma   90.00
#
_symmetry.space_group_name_H-M   'P 1'
#
loop_
_entity.id
_entity.type
_entity.pdbx_description
1 polymer ?
#
loop_
_entity_poly.entity_id
_entity_poly.type
_entity_poly.pdbx_seq_one_letter_code
_entity_poly.pdbx_strand_id
1 'polypeptide(L)'
;MEPLKSTGKAFLLDDLKNVQSIPALKQARMQKQEELQDLTAIVSLIEWYQMVNDLHDYIARQVIEICENEMEAEGYGRRPVPYAFVVFGSSGRGEATLWSDQDNGMIISDLPHPGKEAYFEELGKRISDSLEGVGYAKCEGKVMCSEPLWRRTLASWKQQLADWTDDLKWEPVRYLIIAADLRHVGGDRTLSEDFRSHFSQLFQSTPDLASAVLRNTVKHKATLNILGRVVTERFGEHAGGFDIKYGMYIPLVNSARYMALLNGLKDTNTIKRLTKLARLEAVPLHSVDACEDAFKIALKLRRVTEVENENGIISSSGYIGEEQLKQRTILYELREGLSTVKKVHRNLQRQLRFVERRRS
;
A
#
# COMPACT_ATOMS: atom_id res chain seq x y z
N MET A 1 -14.46 -9.35 17.11
CA MET A 1 -13.39 -8.39 17.46
C MET A 1 -14.09 -7.06 17.54
N GLU A 2 -14.36 -6.59 18.75
CA GLU A 2 -14.98 -5.28 18.96
C GLU A 2 -14.15 -4.18 18.28
N PRO A 3 -14.79 -3.11 17.78
CA PRO A 3 -14.03 -1.98 17.28
C PRO A 3 -13.22 -1.38 18.43
N LEU A 4 -11.91 -1.30 18.25
CA LEU A 4 -10.98 -0.61 19.15
C LEU A 4 -11.54 0.79 19.48
N LYS A 5 -11.62 1.11 20.77
CA LYS A 5 -12.20 2.35 21.29
C LYS A 5 -11.63 3.58 20.56
N SER A 6 -12.55 4.45 20.16
CA SER A 6 -12.36 5.69 19.38
C SER A 6 -11.46 6.78 19.98
N THR A 7 -10.77 6.52 21.10
CA THR A 7 -10.08 7.55 21.89
C THR A 7 -8.81 8.09 21.22
N GLY A 8 -8.05 7.27 20.49
CA GLY A 8 -6.84 7.74 19.79
C GLY A 8 -7.12 8.49 18.47
N LYS A 9 -8.23 8.15 17.80
CA LYS A 9 -8.59 8.74 16.50
C LYS A 9 -9.14 10.16 16.60
N ALA A 10 -9.88 10.46 17.67
CA ALA A 10 -10.36 11.82 17.94
C ALA A 10 -9.19 12.76 18.28
N PHE A 11 -8.29 12.33 19.16
CA PHE A 11 -7.13 13.12 19.61
C PHE A 11 -6.21 13.59 18.47
N LEU A 12 -5.95 12.74 17.47
CA LEU A 12 -5.07 13.09 16.36
C LEU A 12 -5.67 14.06 15.34
N LEU A 13 -7.00 14.10 15.21
CA LEU A 13 -7.67 14.73 14.07
C LEU A 13 -8.47 15.99 14.43
N ASP A 14 -8.71 16.25 15.73
CA ASP A 14 -9.50 17.41 16.17
C ASP A 14 -8.87 18.75 15.76
N ASP A 15 -7.54 18.88 15.83
CA ASP A 15 -6.81 20.09 15.44
C ASP A 15 -6.79 20.35 13.93
N LEU A 16 -7.16 19.35 13.12
CA LEU A 16 -7.13 19.44 11.67
C LEU A 16 -8.45 19.91 11.07
N LYS A 17 -9.54 19.92 11.85
CA LYS A 17 -10.93 20.05 11.38
C LYS A 17 -11.32 21.33 10.63
N ASN A 18 -10.42 22.30 10.46
CA ASN A 18 -10.71 23.58 9.79
C ASN A 18 -9.57 24.05 8.88
N VAL A 19 -8.68 23.16 8.44
CA VAL A 19 -7.55 23.55 7.61
C VAL A 19 -7.98 23.70 6.15
N GLN A 20 -7.99 24.93 5.64
CA GLN A 20 -8.53 25.25 4.30
C GLN A 20 -7.47 25.56 3.23
N SER A 21 -6.19 25.28 3.50
CA SER A 21 -5.12 25.51 2.52
C SER A 21 -4.00 24.47 2.59
N ILE A 22 -3.36 24.23 1.45
CA ILE A 22 -2.25 23.28 1.33
C ILE A 22 -1.07 23.63 2.25
N PRO A 23 -0.62 24.90 2.37
CA PRO A 23 0.44 25.26 3.33
C PRO A 23 0.07 24.95 4.78
N ALA A 24 -1.17 25.21 5.18
CA ALA A 24 -1.62 24.92 6.53
C ALA A 24 -1.73 23.41 6.79
N LEU A 25 -2.16 22.62 5.79
CA LEU A 25 -2.14 21.14 5.89
C LEU A 25 -0.73 20.59 6.03
N LYS A 26 0.25 21.18 5.34
CA LYS A 26 1.67 20.82 5.49
C LYS A 26 2.15 21.04 6.92
N GLN A 27 1.87 22.21 7.50
CA GLN A 27 2.25 22.51 8.88
C GLN A 27 1.59 21.54 9.87
N ALA A 28 0.31 21.27 9.68
CA ALA A 28 -0.41 20.37 10.54
C ALA A 28 0.09 18.92 10.43
N ARG A 29 0.46 18.47 9.23
CA ARG A 29 1.14 17.18 9.04
C ARG A 29 2.47 17.14 9.79
N MET A 30 3.30 18.18 9.69
CA MET A 30 4.60 18.26 10.37
C MET A 30 4.42 18.12 11.89
N GLN A 31 3.47 18.84 12.47
CA GLN A 31 3.14 18.73 13.89
C GLN A 31 2.69 17.31 14.27
N LYS A 32 1.74 16.73 13.54
CA LYS A 32 1.23 15.38 13.84
C LYS A 32 2.27 14.28 13.61
N GLN A 33 3.22 14.49 12.71
CA GLN A 33 4.36 13.61 12.51
C GLN A 33 5.26 13.55 13.75
N GLU A 34 5.58 14.70 14.36
CA GLU A 34 6.35 14.78 15.61
C GLU A 34 5.61 14.09 16.76
N GLU A 35 4.31 14.41 16.95
CA GLU A 35 3.47 13.75 17.96
C GLU A 35 3.46 12.22 17.79
N LEU A 36 3.37 11.73 16.55
CA LEU A 36 3.40 10.30 16.24
C LEU A 36 4.78 9.68 16.51
N GLN A 37 5.89 10.39 16.31
CA GLN A 37 7.22 9.90 16.66
C GLN A 37 7.36 9.72 18.18
N ASP A 38 6.85 10.66 18.98
CA ASP A 38 6.89 10.60 20.44
C ASP A 38 6.05 9.42 21.00
N LEU A 39 4.95 9.08 20.33
CA LEU A 39 4.07 7.99 20.74
C LEU A 39 4.67 6.59 20.53
N THR A 40 5.76 6.45 19.74
CA THR A 40 6.34 5.14 19.39
C THR A 40 6.76 4.28 20.59
N ALA A 41 7.05 4.91 21.73
CA ALA A 41 7.42 4.27 23.00
C ALA A 41 6.22 3.88 23.88
N ILE A 42 5.03 4.43 23.61
CA ILE A 42 3.84 4.35 24.46
C ILE A 42 2.79 3.44 23.84
N VAL A 43 2.55 3.57 22.52
CA VAL A 43 1.52 2.80 21.82
C VAL A 43 2.10 1.53 21.19
N SER A 44 1.22 0.54 20.96
CA SER A 44 1.63 -0.67 20.25
C SER A 44 2.03 -0.37 18.80
N LEU A 45 2.87 -1.23 18.20
CA LEU A 45 3.29 -1.07 16.80
C LEU A 45 2.10 -0.98 15.83
N ILE A 46 1.08 -1.83 16.03
CA ILE A 46 -0.09 -1.88 15.15
C ILE A 46 -0.97 -0.64 15.33
N GLU A 47 -1.14 -0.20 16.56
CA GLU A 47 -1.87 1.04 16.87
C GLU A 47 -1.18 2.26 16.24
N TRP A 48 0.15 2.33 16.32
CA TRP A 48 0.93 3.39 15.67
C TRP A 48 0.70 3.43 14.15
N TYR A 49 0.80 2.30 13.45
CA TYR A 49 0.54 2.26 12.01
C TYR A 49 -0.92 2.63 11.68
N GLN A 50 -1.88 2.23 12.52
CA GLN A 50 -3.28 2.62 12.36
C GLN A 50 -3.43 4.16 12.46
N MET A 51 -2.82 4.77 13.47
CA MET A 51 -2.79 6.22 13.68
C MET A 51 -2.16 6.98 12.51
N VAL A 52 -1.01 6.52 12.00
CA VAL A 52 -0.34 7.09 10.82
C VAL A 52 -1.24 7.02 9.58
N ASN A 53 -1.87 5.87 9.33
CA ASN A 53 -2.72 5.71 8.16
C ASN A 53 -4.05 6.47 8.30
N ASP A 54 -4.57 6.66 9.52
CA ASP A 54 -5.70 7.55 9.79
C ASP A 54 -5.36 9.01 9.48
N LEU A 55 -4.16 9.48 9.84
CA LEU A 55 -3.66 10.81 9.47
C LEU A 55 -3.56 10.98 7.95
N HIS A 56 -2.96 10.01 7.24
CA HIS A 56 -2.84 10.06 5.78
C HIS A 56 -4.19 10.09 5.07
N ASP A 57 -5.13 9.25 5.51
CA ASP A 57 -6.50 9.25 5.01
C ASP A 57 -7.21 10.59 5.24
N TYR A 58 -6.99 11.19 6.41
CA TYR A 58 -7.57 12.49 6.74
C TYR A 58 -7.03 13.58 5.82
N ILE A 59 -5.71 13.68 5.69
CA ILE A 59 -5.06 14.67 4.83
C ILE A 59 -5.51 14.51 3.39
N ALA A 60 -5.58 13.28 2.87
CA ALA A 60 -6.06 13.03 1.50
C ALA A 60 -7.49 13.56 1.29
N ARG A 61 -8.40 13.38 2.26
CA ARG A 61 -9.77 13.93 2.17
C ARG A 61 -9.78 15.45 2.17
N GLN A 62 -8.94 16.09 2.98
CA GLN A 62 -8.84 17.55 3.01
C GLN A 62 -8.24 18.11 1.72
N VAL A 63 -7.21 17.48 1.16
CA VAL A 63 -6.66 17.87 -0.15
C VAL A 63 -7.73 17.79 -1.24
N ILE A 64 -8.52 16.71 -1.26
CA ILE A 64 -9.63 16.57 -2.21
C ILE A 64 -10.62 17.74 -2.09
N GLU A 65 -11.07 18.04 -0.86
CA GLU A 65 -12.01 19.12 -0.60
C GLU A 65 -11.46 20.49 -1.00
N ILE A 66 -10.20 20.78 -0.67
CA ILE A 66 -9.52 22.03 -1.07
C ILE A 66 -9.46 22.13 -2.60
N CYS A 67 -9.03 21.08 -3.29
CA CYS A 67 -8.94 21.09 -4.75
C CYS A 67 -10.32 21.24 -5.43
N GLU A 68 -11.36 20.57 -4.93
CA GLU A 68 -12.73 20.74 -5.44
C GLU A 68 -13.21 22.19 -5.26
N ASN A 69 -12.99 22.79 -4.09
CA ASN A 69 -13.38 24.17 -3.79
C ASN A 69 -12.63 25.21 -4.63
N GLU A 70 -11.32 25.03 -4.81
CA GLU A 70 -10.49 25.89 -5.66
C GLU A 70 -10.96 25.83 -7.12
N MET A 71 -11.22 24.62 -7.63
CA MET A 71 -11.74 24.43 -8.98
C MET A 71 -13.13 25.08 -9.16
N GLU A 72 -14.03 24.96 -8.18
CA GLU A 72 -15.34 25.63 -8.23
C GLU A 72 -15.16 27.15 -8.28
N ALA A 73 -14.29 27.71 -7.44
CA ALA A 73 -13.99 29.15 -7.40
C ALA A 73 -13.34 29.68 -8.69
N GLU A 74 -12.55 28.86 -9.38
CA GLU A 74 -11.92 29.18 -10.67
C GLU A 74 -12.85 29.01 -11.88
N GLY A 75 -14.09 28.56 -11.66
CA GLY A 75 -15.10 28.46 -12.72
C GLY A 75 -15.15 27.12 -13.44
N TYR A 76 -14.48 26.07 -12.94
CA TYR A 76 -14.69 24.70 -13.42
C TYR A 76 -16.06 24.14 -13.01
N GLY A 77 -16.72 24.79 -12.03
CA GLY A 77 -17.98 24.36 -11.45
C GLY A 77 -17.81 23.23 -10.42
N ARG A 78 -18.94 22.71 -9.94
CA ARG A 78 -18.97 21.56 -9.04
C ARG A 78 -18.61 20.27 -9.76
N ARG A 79 -18.23 19.24 -9.00
CA ARG A 79 -17.99 17.90 -9.56
C ARG A 79 -19.17 17.46 -10.47
N PRO A 80 -18.90 17.10 -11.73
CA PRO A 80 -19.96 16.88 -12.73
C PRO A 80 -20.74 15.58 -12.50
N VAL A 81 -20.08 14.57 -11.91
CA VAL A 81 -20.68 13.27 -11.53
C VAL A 81 -20.01 12.74 -10.26
N PRO A 82 -20.60 11.74 -9.57
CA PRO A 82 -19.93 11.05 -8.47
C PRO A 82 -18.62 10.39 -8.89
N TYR A 83 -17.67 10.30 -7.98
CA TYR A 83 -16.44 9.53 -8.13
C TYR A 83 -15.97 9.01 -6.78
N ALA A 84 -15.12 8.00 -6.78
CA ALA A 84 -14.41 7.50 -5.60
C ALA A 84 -12.92 7.85 -5.71
N PHE A 85 -12.36 8.43 -4.66
CA PHE A 85 -10.92 8.49 -4.48
C PHE A 85 -10.45 7.24 -3.70
N VAL A 86 -9.47 6.57 -4.27
CA VAL A 86 -8.95 5.29 -3.78
C VAL A 86 -7.44 5.35 -3.63
N VAL A 87 -6.91 4.54 -2.73
CA VAL A 87 -5.47 4.37 -2.53
C VAL A 87 -5.05 2.93 -2.78
N PHE A 88 -3.81 2.75 -3.20
CA PHE A 88 -3.18 1.46 -3.48
C PHE A 88 -1.93 1.27 -2.62
N GLY A 89 -1.19 0.18 -2.86
CA GLY A 89 0.09 0.00 -2.20
C GLY A 89 -0.03 -0.08 -0.67
N SER A 90 0.96 0.44 0.04
CA SER A 90 0.96 0.45 1.52
C SER A 90 -0.23 1.22 2.09
N SER A 91 -0.62 2.33 1.48
CA SER A 91 -1.81 3.11 1.86
C SER A 91 -3.10 2.29 1.68
N GLY A 92 -3.20 1.54 0.58
CA GLY A 92 -4.27 0.57 0.30
C GLY A 92 -4.41 -0.52 1.36
N ARG A 93 -3.27 -0.97 1.90
CA ARG A 93 -3.23 -1.99 2.95
C ARG A 93 -3.32 -1.43 4.38
N GLY A 94 -3.25 -0.11 4.56
CA GLY A 94 -3.19 0.50 5.90
C GLY A 94 -1.86 0.23 6.60
N GLU A 95 -0.77 0.26 5.84
CA GLU A 95 0.59 -0.12 6.24
C GLU A 95 1.64 0.92 5.79
N ALA A 96 1.18 2.14 5.45
CA ALA A 96 2.05 3.25 5.11
C ALA A 96 2.82 3.74 6.34
N THR A 97 4.07 4.14 6.11
CA THR A 97 4.94 4.87 7.04
C THR A 97 4.77 6.38 6.84
N LEU A 98 5.26 7.19 7.77
CA LEU A 98 5.20 8.66 7.70
C LEU A 98 5.85 9.27 6.43
N TRP A 99 6.79 8.54 5.83
CA TRP A 99 7.54 8.88 4.62
C TRP A 99 7.11 8.07 3.38
N SER A 100 5.95 7.43 3.41
CA SER A 100 5.43 6.76 2.22
C SER A 100 5.05 7.77 1.14
N ASP A 101 5.27 7.38 -0.12
CA ASP A 101 4.82 8.08 -1.31
C ASP A 101 3.29 7.98 -1.49
N GLN A 102 2.77 8.75 -2.45
CA GLN A 102 1.35 8.69 -2.80
C GLN A 102 1.07 7.64 -3.89
N ASP A 103 0.34 6.59 -3.51
CA ASP A 103 -0.25 5.61 -4.43
C ASP A 103 -1.78 5.77 -4.43
N ASN A 104 -2.36 6.39 -5.45
CA ASN A 104 -3.80 6.72 -5.49
C ASN A 104 -4.43 6.67 -6.89
N GLY A 105 -5.76 6.78 -6.94
CA GLY A 105 -6.53 6.76 -8.18
C GLY A 105 -7.96 7.26 -8.00
N MET A 106 -8.67 7.36 -9.11
CA MET A 106 -10.09 7.73 -9.17
C MET A 106 -10.91 6.71 -9.96
N ILE A 107 -12.07 6.36 -9.40
CA ILE A 107 -13.12 5.63 -10.11
C ILE A 107 -14.26 6.61 -10.33
N ILE A 108 -14.47 7.02 -11.57
CA ILE A 108 -15.47 8.03 -11.96
C ILE A 108 -16.78 7.33 -12.33
N SER A 109 -17.92 7.93 -12.00
CA SER A 109 -19.22 7.41 -12.44
C SER A 109 -19.35 7.38 -13.96
N ASP A 110 -20.03 6.36 -14.47
CA ASP A 110 -20.35 6.23 -15.90
C ASP A 110 -21.47 7.18 -16.34
N LEU A 111 -22.06 7.98 -15.43
CA LEU A 111 -23.05 8.99 -15.78
C LEU A 111 -22.51 9.96 -16.84
N PRO A 112 -23.32 10.33 -17.85
CA PRO A 112 -22.92 11.26 -18.89
C PRO A 112 -22.89 12.69 -18.37
N HIS A 113 -21.80 13.42 -18.66
CA HIS A 113 -21.73 14.87 -18.42
C HIS A 113 -20.71 15.51 -19.38
N PRO A 114 -21.07 16.58 -20.11
CA PRO A 114 -20.12 17.32 -20.95
C PRO A 114 -18.94 17.86 -20.13
N GLY A 115 -17.70 17.62 -20.56
CA GLY A 115 -16.53 18.11 -19.82
C GLY A 115 -16.12 17.29 -18.59
N LYS A 116 -16.79 16.15 -18.31
CA LYS A 116 -16.40 15.22 -17.23
C LYS A 116 -14.92 14.84 -17.29
N GLU A 117 -14.44 14.47 -18.46
CA GLU A 117 -13.07 14.00 -18.65
C GLU A 117 -12.05 15.09 -18.32
N ALA A 118 -12.27 16.32 -18.81
CA ALA A 118 -11.40 17.48 -18.54
C ALA A 118 -11.43 17.89 -17.07
N TYR A 119 -12.62 17.89 -16.43
CA TYR A 119 -12.74 18.19 -15.00
C TYR A 119 -11.92 17.21 -14.16
N PHE A 120 -12.09 15.91 -14.36
CA PHE A 120 -11.37 14.92 -13.56
C PHE A 120 -9.88 14.87 -13.87
N GLU A 121 -9.46 15.24 -15.09
CA GLU A 121 -8.05 15.36 -15.45
C GLU A 121 -7.38 16.45 -14.62
N GLU A 122 -7.98 17.63 -14.59
CA GLU A 122 -7.48 18.75 -13.81
C GLU A 122 -7.54 18.44 -12.31
N LEU A 123 -8.64 17.86 -11.81
CA LEU A 123 -8.77 17.49 -10.41
C LEU A 123 -7.70 16.46 -9.99
N GLY A 124 -7.45 15.44 -10.83
CA GLY A 124 -6.43 14.42 -10.57
C GLY A 124 -5.03 15.02 -10.48
N LYS A 125 -4.69 15.93 -11.40
CA LYS A 125 -3.42 16.67 -11.38
C LYS A 125 -3.28 17.50 -10.10
N ARG A 126 -4.29 18.30 -9.76
CA ARG A 126 -4.29 19.15 -8.56
C ARG A 126 -4.15 18.35 -7.28
N ILE A 127 -4.87 17.23 -7.14
CA ILE A 127 -4.76 16.39 -5.94
C ILE A 127 -3.32 15.84 -5.81
N SER A 128 -2.74 15.33 -6.90
CA SER A 128 -1.37 14.80 -6.85
C SER A 128 -0.33 15.89 -6.55
N ASP A 129 -0.44 17.06 -7.17
CA ASP A 129 0.45 18.20 -6.92
C ASP A 129 0.27 18.76 -5.49
N SER A 130 -0.96 18.84 -4.99
CA SER A 130 -1.26 19.29 -3.63
C SER A 130 -0.79 18.30 -2.57
N LEU A 131 -0.94 16.99 -2.78
CA LEU A 131 -0.36 15.97 -1.90
C LEU A 131 1.17 16.08 -1.85
N GLU A 132 1.82 16.33 -3.00
CA GLU A 132 3.26 16.64 -3.03
C GLU A 132 3.58 17.91 -2.24
N GLY A 133 2.78 18.97 -2.39
CA GLY A 133 2.89 20.20 -1.60
C GLY A 133 2.76 19.99 -0.08
N VAL A 134 1.92 19.04 0.35
CA VAL A 134 1.81 18.61 1.76
C VAL A 134 2.98 17.72 2.19
N GLY A 135 3.81 17.22 1.25
CA GLY A 135 5.04 16.46 1.50
C GLY A 135 4.95 14.96 1.13
N TYR A 136 3.97 14.54 0.33
CA TYR A 136 3.89 13.16 -0.18
C TYR A 136 4.55 13.09 -1.55
N ALA A 137 5.77 12.55 -1.60
CA ALA A 137 6.50 12.39 -2.86
C ALA A 137 5.64 11.68 -3.92
N LYS A 138 5.69 12.16 -5.16
CA LYS A 138 5.05 11.50 -6.29
C LYS A 138 5.59 10.09 -6.48
N CYS A 139 4.70 9.15 -6.75
CA CYS A 139 5.09 7.77 -7.01
C CYS A 139 5.90 7.70 -8.31
N GLU A 140 7.15 7.23 -8.24
CA GLU A 140 8.02 7.02 -9.41
C GLU A 140 7.38 6.06 -10.44
N GLY A 141 6.57 5.11 -9.94
CA GLY A 141 5.81 4.15 -10.74
C GLY A 141 4.54 4.73 -11.36
N LYS A 142 4.27 6.03 -11.20
CA LYS A 142 3.10 6.74 -11.77
C LYS A 142 1.76 6.12 -11.37
N VAL A 143 1.62 5.69 -10.11
CA VAL A 143 0.38 5.14 -9.55
C VAL A 143 -0.41 6.26 -8.88
N MET A 144 -0.95 7.18 -9.67
CA MET A 144 -1.59 8.40 -9.16
C MET A 144 -2.80 8.79 -10.00
N CYS A 145 -3.80 9.45 -9.40
CA CYS A 145 -4.99 9.95 -10.12
C CYS A 145 -4.70 11.03 -11.17
N SER A 146 -3.50 11.63 -11.17
CA SER A 146 -2.99 12.46 -12.25
C SER A 146 -2.67 11.67 -13.54
N GLU A 147 -2.57 10.34 -13.44
CA GLU A 147 -2.20 9.46 -14.54
C GLU A 147 -3.45 8.77 -15.12
N PRO A 148 -3.69 8.81 -16.44
CA PRO A 148 -4.90 8.24 -17.07
C PRO A 148 -5.12 6.75 -16.77
N LEU A 149 -4.04 6.00 -16.51
CA LEU A 149 -4.13 4.58 -16.14
C LEU A 149 -4.88 4.36 -14.83
N TRP A 150 -4.85 5.33 -13.92
CA TRP A 150 -5.40 5.26 -12.56
C TRP A 150 -6.57 6.23 -12.34
N ARG A 151 -7.03 6.91 -13.39
CA ARG A 151 -8.19 7.80 -13.40
C ARG A 151 -9.11 7.40 -14.53
N ARG A 152 -10.15 6.63 -14.22
CA ARG A 152 -11.07 6.07 -15.23
C ARG A 152 -12.49 6.01 -14.73
N THR A 153 -13.44 5.95 -15.66
CA THR A 153 -14.82 5.58 -15.30
C THR A 153 -14.88 4.13 -14.81
N LEU A 154 -15.93 3.78 -14.06
CA LEU A 154 -16.10 2.41 -13.56
C LEU A 154 -16.16 1.39 -14.70
N ALA A 155 -16.88 1.66 -15.79
CA ALA A 155 -16.89 0.78 -16.97
C ALA A 155 -15.49 0.61 -17.58
N SER A 156 -14.75 1.72 -17.72
CA SER A 156 -13.38 1.71 -18.25
C SER A 156 -12.40 0.96 -17.34
N TRP A 157 -12.57 1.06 -16.02
CA TRP A 157 -11.83 0.26 -15.05
C TRP A 157 -12.12 -1.23 -15.18
N LYS A 158 -13.39 -1.62 -15.32
CA LYS A 158 -13.78 -3.03 -15.50
C LYS A 158 -13.19 -3.62 -16.77
N GLN A 159 -13.16 -2.86 -17.86
CA GLN A 159 -12.49 -3.26 -19.10
C GLN A 159 -10.97 -3.38 -18.93
N GLN A 160 -10.33 -2.37 -18.34
CA GLN A 160 -8.88 -2.40 -18.11
C GLN A 160 -8.46 -3.59 -17.23
N LEU A 161 -9.24 -3.92 -16.21
CA LEU A 161 -9.00 -5.12 -15.40
C LEU A 161 -9.08 -6.39 -16.25
N ALA A 162 -10.06 -6.50 -17.16
CA ALA A 162 -10.18 -7.64 -18.07
C ALA A 162 -8.96 -7.73 -19.01
N ASP A 163 -8.56 -6.60 -19.61
CA ASP A 163 -7.39 -6.54 -20.49
C ASP A 163 -6.10 -6.98 -19.78
N TRP A 164 -5.91 -6.56 -18.52
CA TRP A 164 -4.76 -6.99 -17.72
C TRP A 164 -4.83 -8.48 -17.34
N THR A 165 -6.02 -9.06 -17.22
CA THR A 165 -6.15 -10.50 -16.97
C THR A 165 -5.89 -11.34 -18.21
N ASP A 166 -6.05 -10.77 -19.40
CA ASP A 166 -5.80 -11.43 -20.69
C ASP A 166 -4.31 -11.41 -21.06
N ASP A 167 -3.56 -10.36 -20.70
CA ASP A 167 -2.11 -10.29 -20.88
C ASP A 167 -1.33 -10.68 -19.61
N LEU A 168 -0.97 -11.96 -19.50
CA LEU A 168 -0.23 -12.52 -18.36
C LEU A 168 1.27 -12.20 -18.33
N LYS A 169 1.73 -11.19 -19.08
CA LYS A 169 3.09 -10.63 -18.97
C LYS A 169 3.31 -9.92 -17.63
N TRP A 170 4.57 -9.56 -17.40
CA TRP A 170 5.02 -8.99 -16.13
C TRP A 170 4.26 -7.74 -15.70
N GLU A 171 4.10 -6.78 -16.61
CA GLU A 171 3.60 -5.45 -16.30
C GLU A 171 2.09 -5.40 -16.04
N PRO A 172 1.21 -5.98 -16.88
CA PRO A 172 -0.24 -6.02 -16.58
C PRO A 172 -0.54 -6.77 -15.28
N VAL A 173 0.15 -7.88 -15.01
CA VAL A 173 0.03 -8.62 -13.74
C VAL A 173 0.49 -7.77 -12.55
N ARG A 174 1.55 -6.96 -12.71
CA ARG A 174 1.97 -6.01 -11.67
C ARG A 174 0.86 -4.98 -11.39
N TYR A 175 0.21 -4.45 -12.42
CA TYR A 175 -0.91 -3.52 -12.23
C TYR A 175 -2.10 -4.18 -11.53
N LEU A 176 -2.46 -5.42 -11.87
CA LEU A 176 -3.48 -6.19 -11.16
C LEU A 176 -3.13 -6.39 -9.68
N ILE A 177 -1.86 -6.66 -9.37
CA ILE A 177 -1.39 -6.82 -7.99
C ILE A 177 -1.51 -5.50 -7.19
N ILE A 178 -1.24 -4.35 -7.83
CA ILE A 178 -1.43 -3.03 -7.22
C ILE A 178 -2.93 -2.78 -7.01
N ALA A 179 -3.75 -3.03 -8.02
CA ALA A 179 -5.21 -2.87 -7.97
C ALA A 179 -5.89 -3.78 -6.93
N ALA A 180 -5.32 -4.96 -6.65
CA ALA A 180 -5.80 -5.88 -5.61
C ALA A 180 -5.72 -5.29 -4.18
N ASP A 181 -4.93 -4.23 -3.99
CA ASP A 181 -4.83 -3.52 -2.72
C ASP A 181 -5.67 -2.25 -2.67
N LEU A 182 -6.59 -2.06 -3.61
CA LEU A 182 -7.48 -0.90 -3.64
C LEU A 182 -8.27 -0.75 -2.33
N ARG A 183 -8.15 0.43 -1.71
CA ARG A 183 -8.95 0.85 -0.57
C ARG A 183 -9.60 2.20 -0.81
N HIS A 184 -10.88 2.29 -0.50
CA HIS A 184 -11.65 3.53 -0.57
C HIS A 184 -11.21 4.51 0.53
N VAL A 185 -11.04 5.79 0.16
CA VAL A 185 -10.70 6.87 1.09
C VAL A 185 -11.75 7.97 1.08
N GLY A 186 -12.24 8.41 -0.08
CA GLY A 186 -13.24 9.48 -0.18
C GLY A 186 -14.15 9.37 -1.40
N GLY A 187 -15.21 10.19 -1.44
CA GLY A 187 -16.20 10.17 -2.50
C GLY A 187 -17.24 9.05 -2.36
N ASP A 188 -17.78 8.59 -3.48
CA ASP A 188 -18.84 7.57 -3.55
C ASP A 188 -18.27 6.16 -3.34
N ARG A 189 -18.61 5.54 -2.20
CA ARG A 189 -18.13 4.21 -1.84
C ARG A 189 -18.61 3.12 -2.80
N THR A 190 -19.80 3.26 -3.38
CA THR A 190 -20.42 2.22 -4.21
C THR A 190 -19.54 1.87 -5.42
N LEU A 191 -18.93 2.88 -6.05
CA LEU A 191 -18.02 2.71 -7.19
C LEU A 191 -16.81 1.83 -6.85
N SER A 192 -16.22 2.01 -5.67
CA SER A 192 -15.08 1.23 -5.20
C SER A 192 -15.47 -0.20 -4.79
N GLU A 193 -16.70 -0.41 -4.32
CA GLU A 193 -17.24 -1.73 -3.98
C GLU A 193 -17.54 -2.54 -5.24
N ASP A 194 -18.09 -1.89 -6.26
CA ASP A 194 -18.32 -2.48 -7.58
C ASP A 194 -17.02 -2.87 -8.27
N PHE A 195 -16.00 -1.99 -8.22
CA PHE A 195 -14.67 -2.31 -8.70
C PHE A 195 -14.11 -3.59 -8.02
N ARG A 196 -14.14 -3.64 -6.68
CA ARG A 196 -13.58 -4.77 -5.93
C ARG A 196 -14.36 -6.06 -6.19
N SER A 197 -15.67 -5.96 -6.39
CA SER A 197 -16.52 -7.10 -6.74
C SER A 197 -16.17 -7.64 -8.12
N HIS A 198 -16.00 -6.76 -9.12
CA HIS A 198 -15.58 -7.15 -10.47
C HIS A 198 -14.16 -7.76 -10.49
N PHE A 199 -13.20 -7.13 -9.80
CA PHE A 199 -11.85 -7.68 -9.64
C PHE A 199 -11.88 -9.10 -9.06
N SER A 200 -12.66 -9.31 -8.00
CA SER A 200 -12.80 -10.63 -7.37
C SER A 200 -13.41 -11.66 -8.30
N GLN A 201 -14.39 -11.27 -9.14
CA GLN A 201 -15.00 -12.15 -10.13
C GLN A 201 -13.98 -12.56 -11.20
N LEU A 202 -13.25 -11.60 -11.78
CA LEU A 202 -12.19 -11.85 -12.77
C LEU A 202 -11.12 -12.80 -12.21
N PHE A 203 -10.67 -12.57 -10.97
CA PHE A 203 -9.65 -13.41 -10.38
C PHE A 203 -10.12 -14.86 -10.19
N GLN A 204 -11.38 -15.07 -9.84
CA GLN A 204 -11.97 -16.40 -9.67
C GLN A 204 -12.27 -17.09 -11.00
N SER A 205 -12.63 -16.33 -12.05
CA SER A 205 -12.97 -16.87 -13.38
C SER A 205 -11.76 -17.15 -14.26
N THR A 206 -10.57 -16.68 -13.89
CA THR A 206 -9.35 -16.80 -14.71
C THR A 206 -8.28 -17.65 -14.00
N PRO A 207 -8.33 -19.00 -14.12
CA PRO A 207 -7.40 -19.90 -13.41
C PRO A 207 -5.92 -19.58 -13.65
N ASP A 208 -5.59 -19.11 -14.85
CA ASP A 208 -4.21 -18.82 -15.24
C ASP A 208 -3.64 -17.57 -14.55
N LEU A 209 -4.52 -16.66 -14.12
CA LEU A 209 -4.12 -15.45 -13.41
C LEU A 209 -3.46 -15.77 -12.07
N ALA A 210 -3.95 -16.78 -11.34
CA ALA A 210 -3.34 -17.21 -10.09
C ALA A 210 -1.88 -17.65 -10.31
N SER A 211 -1.60 -18.37 -11.41
CA SER A 211 -0.22 -18.74 -11.77
C SER A 211 0.64 -17.53 -12.12
N ALA A 212 0.07 -16.54 -12.81
CA ALA A 212 0.77 -15.33 -13.21
C ALA A 212 1.12 -14.44 -12.02
N VAL A 213 0.17 -14.25 -11.10
CA VAL A 213 0.41 -13.57 -9.82
C VAL A 213 1.45 -14.32 -8.99
N LEU A 214 1.40 -15.65 -8.95
CA LEU A 214 2.42 -16.45 -8.26
C LEU A 214 3.82 -16.23 -8.85
N ARG A 215 3.95 -16.26 -10.19
CA ARG A 215 5.21 -15.90 -10.89
C ARG A 215 5.72 -14.52 -10.48
N ASN A 216 4.84 -13.54 -10.36
CA ASN A 216 5.18 -12.18 -9.92
C ASN A 216 5.66 -12.16 -8.45
N THR A 217 4.91 -12.82 -7.57
CA THR A 217 5.20 -12.94 -6.13
C THR A 217 6.57 -13.56 -5.86
N VAL A 218 6.99 -14.57 -6.63
CA VAL A 218 8.25 -15.31 -6.37
C VAL A 218 9.44 -14.87 -7.22
N LYS A 219 9.33 -13.82 -8.04
CA LYS A 219 10.44 -13.39 -8.91
C LYS A 219 11.65 -12.84 -8.14
N HIS A 220 11.42 -12.07 -7.07
CA HIS A 220 12.51 -11.49 -6.29
C HIS A 220 13.14 -12.54 -5.37
N LYS A 221 14.45 -12.75 -5.49
CA LYS A 221 15.18 -13.74 -4.71
C LYS A 221 15.09 -13.41 -3.21
N ALA A 222 14.87 -14.43 -2.38
CA ALA A 222 14.99 -14.30 -0.93
C ALA A 222 16.39 -13.76 -0.57
N THR A 223 16.45 -12.72 0.26
CA THR A 223 17.66 -11.95 0.62
C THR A 223 18.53 -12.62 1.70
N LEU A 224 18.39 -13.94 1.86
CA LEU A 224 19.35 -14.76 2.62
C LEU A 224 20.22 -15.53 1.65
N ASN A 225 21.53 -15.47 1.87
CA ASN A 225 22.44 -16.33 1.14
C ASN A 225 22.33 -17.81 1.60
N ILE A 226 23.07 -18.70 0.93
CA ILE A 226 23.03 -20.15 1.16
C ILE A 226 23.39 -20.50 2.62
N LEU A 227 24.28 -19.71 3.24
CA LEU A 227 24.73 -19.85 4.64
C LEU A 227 23.79 -19.17 5.65
N GLY A 228 22.65 -18.62 5.22
CA GLY A 228 21.70 -17.94 6.10
C GLY A 228 22.15 -16.57 6.60
N ARG A 229 23.17 -15.96 5.97
CA ARG A 229 23.56 -14.57 6.26
C ARG A 229 22.67 -13.61 5.47
N VAL A 230 22.37 -12.48 6.10
CA VAL A 230 21.68 -11.32 5.50
C VAL A 230 22.52 -10.85 4.31
N VAL A 231 21.88 -10.68 3.15
CA VAL A 231 22.51 -10.09 1.97
C VAL A 231 22.35 -8.57 2.07
N THR A 232 23.46 -7.87 2.30
CA THR A 232 23.53 -6.41 2.34
C THR A 232 23.93 -5.84 0.98
N GLU A 233 23.67 -4.56 0.78
CA GLU A 233 24.13 -3.84 -0.41
C GLU A 233 25.65 -3.80 -0.46
N ARG A 234 26.20 -4.01 -1.66
CA ARG A 234 27.66 -4.13 -1.84
C ARG A 234 28.34 -2.82 -2.16
N PHE A 235 27.63 -1.90 -2.79
CA PHE A 235 28.17 -0.67 -3.36
C PHE A 235 27.13 0.46 -3.25
N GLY A 236 27.58 1.69 -3.45
CA GLY A 236 26.72 2.88 -3.41
C GLY A 236 26.51 3.40 -1.99
N GLU A 237 25.60 4.36 -1.87
CA GLU A 237 25.30 5.11 -0.65
C GLU A 237 24.85 4.20 0.52
N HIS A 238 24.18 3.10 0.22
CA HIS A 238 23.67 2.16 1.23
C HIS A 238 24.56 0.93 1.42
N ALA A 239 25.81 0.96 0.98
CA ALA A 239 26.75 -0.15 1.13
C ALA A 239 26.82 -0.62 2.60
N GLY A 240 26.76 -1.94 2.82
CA GLY A 240 26.71 -2.53 4.15
C GLY A 240 25.31 -2.55 4.79
N GLY A 241 24.35 -1.79 4.26
CA GLY A 241 22.96 -1.74 4.73
C GLY A 241 22.06 -2.84 4.15
N PHE A 242 20.83 -2.91 4.67
CA PHE A 242 19.80 -3.86 4.23
C PHE A 242 18.49 -3.16 3.88
N ASP A 243 18.00 -3.37 2.65
CA ASP A 243 16.70 -2.88 2.20
C ASP A 243 15.55 -3.67 2.86
N ILE A 244 14.95 -3.11 3.91
CA ILE A 244 13.89 -3.80 4.64
C ILE A 244 12.59 -3.89 3.82
N LYS A 245 12.35 -2.92 2.92
CA LYS A 245 11.16 -2.86 2.07
C LYS A 245 11.14 -4.03 1.08
N TYR A 246 12.16 -4.13 0.24
CA TYR A 246 12.23 -5.15 -0.80
C TYR A 246 12.77 -6.49 -0.29
N GLY A 247 13.57 -6.46 0.77
CA GLY A 247 14.18 -7.68 1.32
C GLY A 247 13.26 -8.51 2.20
N MET A 248 12.27 -7.90 2.87
CA MET A 248 11.43 -8.61 3.84
C MET A 248 9.94 -8.24 3.76
N TYR A 249 9.62 -6.94 3.78
CA TYR A 249 8.23 -6.47 3.81
C TYR A 249 7.44 -6.86 2.55
N ILE A 250 7.92 -6.50 1.36
CA ILE A 250 7.23 -6.80 0.09
C ILE A 250 7.08 -8.32 -0.16
N PRO A 251 8.10 -9.17 0.08
CA PRO A 251 7.93 -10.62 -0.01
C PRO A 251 6.80 -11.19 0.86
N LEU A 252 6.66 -10.71 2.11
CA LEU A 252 5.58 -11.13 3.01
C LEU A 252 4.22 -10.64 2.53
N VAL A 253 4.12 -9.37 2.15
CA VAL A 253 2.90 -8.79 1.56
C VAL A 253 2.46 -9.56 0.32
N ASN A 254 3.36 -9.81 -0.63
CA ASN A 254 3.05 -10.50 -1.87
C ASN A 254 2.60 -11.95 -1.63
N SER A 255 3.23 -12.63 -0.66
CA SER A 255 2.86 -13.99 -0.28
C SER A 255 1.46 -14.03 0.34
N ALA A 256 1.19 -13.16 1.31
CA ALA A 256 -0.12 -13.06 1.95
C ALA A 256 -1.21 -12.65 0.96
N ARG A 257 -0.93 -11.69 0.06
CA ARG A 257 -1.84 -11.28 -1.01
C ARG A 257 -2.17 -12.44 -1.93
N TYR A 258 -1.15 -13.15 -2.43
CA TYR A 258 -1.37 -14.30 -3.32
C TYR A 258 -2.27 -15.36 -2.67
N MET A 259 -1.95 -15.76 -1.43
CA MET A 259 -2.76 -16.75 -0.70
C MET A 259 -4.18 -16.25 -0.44
N ALA A 260 -4.35 -14.97 -0.10
CA ALA A 260 -5.65 -14.37 0.12
C ALA A 260 -6.51 -14.35 -1.15
N LEU A 261 -5.94 -13.92 -2.27
CA LEU A 261 -6.64 -13.89 -3.57
C LEU A 261 -7.03 -15.29 -4.03
N LEU A 262 -6.14 -16.28 -3.87
CA LEU A 262 -6.43 -17.68 -4.19
C LEU A 262 -7.63 -18.23 -3.42
N ASN A 263 -7.87 -17.73 -2.20
CA ASN A 263 -8.97 -18.13 -1.33
C ASN A 263 -10.16 -17.14 -1.38
N GLY A 264 -10.21 -16.24 -2.38
CA GLY A 264 -11.32 -15.31 -2.57
C GLY A 264 -11.47 -14.24 -1.49
N LEU A 265 -10.42 -13.99 -0.69
CA LEU A 265 -10.45 -12.95 0.33
C LEU A 265 -10.33 -11.56 -0.29
N LYS A 266 -11.20 -10.64 0.15
CA LYS A 266 -11.25 -9.26 -0.36
C LYS A 266 -10.44 -8.26 0.48
N ASP A 267 -9.91 -8.65 1.63
CA ASP A 267 -9.14 -7.75 2.51
C ASP A 267 -7.83 -7.32 1.84
N THR A 268 -7.41 -6.08 2.10
CA THR A 268 -6.15 -5.52 1.59
C THR A 268 -5.04 -5.61 2.64
N ASN A 269 -5.34 -5.32 3.90
CA ASN A 269 -4.37 -5.37 5.00
C ASN A 269 -3.77 -6.78 5.19
N THR A 270 -2.45 -6.85 5.29
CA THR A 270 -1.68 -8.11 5.33
C THR A 270 -2.00 -8.94 6.57
N ILE A 271 -2.10 -8.31 7.75
CA ILE A 271 -2.46 -9.03 8.98
C ILE A 271 -3.89 -9.57 8.86
N LYS A 272 -4.85 -8.76 8.39
CA LYS A 272 -6.23 -9.23 8.18
C LYS A 272 -6.31 -10.40 7.20
N ARG A 273 -5.51 -10.38 6.11
CA ARG A 273 -5.37 -11.50 5.17
C ARG A 273 -4.88 -12.75 5.88
N LEU A 274 -3.78 -12.67 6.62
CA LEU A 274 -3.21 -13.80 7.36
C LEU A 274 -4.19 -14.35 8.39
N THR A 275 -4.79 -13.50 9.23
CA THR A 275 -5.78 -13.92 10.23
C THR A 275 -6.97 -14.65 9.59
N LYS A 276 -7.45 -14.21 8.42
CA LYS A 276 -8.55 -14.90 7.72
C LYS A 276 -8.10 -16.20 7.06
N LEU A 277 -6.89 -16.26 6.51
CA LEU A 277 -6.31 -17.51 5.98
C LEU A 277 -6.18 -18.59 7.05
N ALA A 278 -5.76 -18.22 8.27
CA ALA A 278 -5.74 -19.14 9.41
C ALA A 278 -7.14 -19.68 9.73
N ARG A 279 -8.15 -18.80 9.77
CA ARG A 279 -9.55 -19.20 10.06
C ARG A 279 -10.18 -20.11 9.00
N LEU A 280 -9.75 -19.98 7.75
CA LEU A 280 -10.21 -20.83 6.66
C LEU A 280 -9.47 -22.18 6.60
N GLU A 281 -8.46 -22.39 7.45
CA GLU A 281 -7.54 -23.55 7.40
C GLU A 281 -6.90 -23.75 6.00
N ALA A 282 -6.87 -22.68 5.20
CA ALA A 282 -6.37 -22.71 3.82
C ALA A 282 -4.84 -22.90 3.76
N VAL A 283 -4.15 -22.60 4.86
CA VAL A 283 -2.70 -22.72 5.05
C VAL A 283 -2.46 -23.25 6.46
N PRO A 284 -1.47 -24.12 6.69
CA PRO A 284 -1.18 -24.62 8.04
C PRO A 284 -0.99 -23.48 9.04
N LEU A 285 -1.68 -23.55 10.18
CA LEU A 285 -1.73 -22.46 11.18
C LEU A 285 -0.34 -21.96 11.59
N HIS A 286 0.58 -22.87 11.90
CA HIS A 286 1.97 -22.53 12.26
C HIS A 286 2.71 -21.72 11.18
N SER A 287 2.34 -21.90 9.90
CA SER A 287 2.93 -21.13 8.81
C SER A 287 2.34 -19.72 8.73
N VAL A 288 1.04 -19.57 9.02
CA VAL A 288 0.37 -18.27 9.06
C VAL A 288 0.86 -17.44 10.24
N ASP A 289 0.93 -18.02 11.43
CA ASP A 289 1.43 -17.35 12.64
C ASP A 289 2.87 -16.85 12.43
N ALA A 290 3.75 -17.72 11.91
CA ALA A 290 5.12 -17.34 11.60
C ALA A 290 5.21 -16.19 10.56
N CYS A 291 4.30 -16.16 9.57
CA CYS A 291 4.21 -15.06 8.61
C CYS A 291 3.75 -13.76 9.26
N GLU A 292 2.78 -13.83 10.17
CA GLU A 292 2.25 -12.66 10.87
C GLU A 292 3.33 -12.06 11.78
N ASP A 293 4.06 -12.89 12.53
CA ASP A 293 5.17 -12.45 13.37
C ASP A 293 6.31 -11.85 12.55
N ALA A 294 6.72 -12.52 11.47
CA ALA A 294 7.71 -11.97 10.54
C ALA A 294 7.24 -10.63 9.95
N PHE A 295 5.94 -10.48 9.65
CA PHE A 295 5.39 -9.24 9.13
C PHE A 295 5.42 -8.11 10.18
N LYS A 296 5.11 -8.41 11.45
CA LYS A 296 5.26 -7.45 12.56
C LYS A 296 6.72 -7.04 12.75
N ILE A 297 7.67 -7.97 12.64
CA ILE A 297 9.10 -7.64 12.63
C ILE A 297 9.43 -6.71 11.47
N ALA A 298 8.92 -6.97 10.25
CA ALA A 298 9.17 -6.12 9.10
C ALA A 298 8.64 -4.69 9.32
N LEU A 299 7.44 -4.55 9.87
CA LEU A 299 6.85 -3.25 10.22
C LEU A 299 7.67 -2.52 11.30
N LYS A 300 8.15 -3.25 12.32
CA LYS A 300 9.01 -2.70 13.37
C LYS A 300 10.32 -2.18 12.78
N LEU A 301 11.01 -3.00 11.99
CA LEU A 301 12.28 -2.66 11.37
C LEU A 301 12.14 -1.52 10.36
N ARG A 302 11.04 -1.49 9.59
CA ARG A 302 10.71 -0.33 8.74
C ARG A 302 10.54 0.95 9.55
N ARG A 303 9.90 0.90 10.72
CA ARG A 303 9.68 2.10 11.54
C ARG A 303 10.98 2.71 12.07
N VAL A 304 12.02 1.89 12.26
CA VAL A 304 13.30 2.31 12.87
C VAL A 304 14.41 2.51 11.85
N THR A 305 14.11 2.53 10.55
CA THR A 305 15.09 2.93 9.54
C THR A 305 15.51 4.37 9.78
N GLU A 306 16.73 4.70 9.39
CA GLU A 306 17.23 6.07 9.49
C GLU A 306 16.34 7.01 8.68
N VAL A 307 16.03 8.16 9.28
CA VAL A 307 15.19 9.19 8.68
C VAL A 307 15.99 10.46 8.49
N GLU A 308 15.73 11.15 7.40
CA GLU A 308 16.22 12.49 7.15
C GLU A 308 15.05 13.47 7.33
N ASN A 309 15.35 14.70 7.75
CA ASN A 309 14.34 15.74 7.90
C ASN A 309 14.67 16.88 6.93
N GLU A 310 13.88 16.98 5.86
CA GLU A 310 13.99 18.03 4.88
C GLU A 310 12.81 18.99 5.03
N ASN A 311 13.10 20.22 5.47
CA ASN A 311 12.10 21.27 5.65
C ASN A 311 10.90 20.84 6.53
N GLY A 312 11.14 20.02 7.56
CA GLY A 312 10.15 19.55 8.52
C GLY A 312 9.44 18.24 8.14
N ILE A 313 9.61 17.74 6.92
CA ILE A 313 9.03 16.47 6.48
C ILE A 313 10.10 15.40 6.61
N ILE A 314 9.77 14.30 7.29
CA ILE A 314 10.71 13.17 7.37
C ILE A 314 10.61 12.29 6.13
N SER A 315 11.78 11.86 5.64
CA SER A 315 11.95 10.87 4.59
C SER A 315 12.81 9.72 5.11
N SER A 316 12.80 8.58 4.42
CA SER A 316 13.72 7.47 4.72
C SER A 316 14.01 6.68 3.46
N SER A 317 15.26 6.30 3.27
CA SER A 317 15.68 5.38 2.20
C SER A 317 15.08 3.98 2.35
N GLY A 318 14.58 3.63 3.55
CA GLY A 318 14.06 2.29 3.84
C GLY A 318 15.16 1.25 4.04
N TYR A 319 16.41 1.67 4.26
CA TYR A 319 17.52 0.81 4.62
C TYR A 319 17.73 0.77 6.13
N ILE A 320 18.11 -0.41 6.63
CA ILE A 320 18.73 -0.56 7.94
C ILE A 320 20.24 -0.40 7.73
N GLY A 321 20.84 0.63 8.32
CA GLY A 321 22.26 0.95 8.13
C GLY A 321 23.21 -0.11 8.70
N GLU A 322 24.47 -0.10 8.27
CA GLU A 322 25.48 -1.06 8.72
C GLU A 322 25.64 -1.07 10.26
N GLU A 323 25.70 0.11 10.88
CA GLU A 323 25.81 0.24 12.33
C GLU A 323 24.57 -0.29 13.07
N GLN A 324 23.37 -0.06 12.53
CA GLN A 324 22.14 -0.63 13.06
C GLN A 324 22.17 -2.17 12.99
N LEU A 325 22.68 -2.74 11.89
CA LEU A 325 22.83 -4.19 11.72
C LEU A 325 23.84 -4.83 12.69
N LYS A 326 24.78 -4.06 13.26
CA LYS A 326 25.69 -4.55 14.32
C LYS A 326 24.97 -4.75 15.65
N GLN A 327 23.81 -4.13 15.85
CA GLN A 327 22.99 -4.32 17.05
C GLN A 327 22.39 -5.73 17.07
N ARG A 328 22.72 -6.51 18.10
CA ARG A 328 22.34 -7.94 18.20
C ARG A 328 20.83 -8.17 18.07
N THR A 329 20.00 -7.30 18.67
CA THR A 329 18.54 -7.40 18.61
C THR A 329 18.03 -7.21 17.19
N ILE A 330 18.44 -6.15 16.49
CA ILE A 330 18.06 -5.88 15.10
C ILE A 330 18.47 -7.03 14.20
N LEU A 331 19.72 -7.49 14.32
CA LEU A 331 20.23 -8.59 13.50
C LEU A 331 19.50 -9.92 13.76
N TYR A 332 19.16 -10.20 15.02
CA TYR A 332 18.40 -11.39 15.38
C TYR A 332 16.99 -11.35 14.78
N GLU A 333 16.24 -10.27 15.02
CA GLU A 333 14.88 -10.09 14.49
C GLU A 333 14.86 -10.16 12.96
N LEU A 334 15.82 -9.49 12.31
CA LEU A 334 15.97 -9.54 10.86
C LEU A 334 16.21 -10.97 10.37
N ARG A 335 17.12 -11.72 10.99
CA ARG A 335 17.38 -13.12 10.62
C ARG A 335 16.17 -14.03 10.82
N GLU A 336 15.45 -13.84 11.92
CA GLU A 336 14.22 -14.57 12.23
C GLU A 336 13.17 -14.36 11.13
N GLY A 337 12.86 -13.09 10.85
CA GLY A 337 11.90 -12.73 9.82
C GLY A 337 12.29 -13.20 8.42
N LEU A 338 13.57 -13.06 8.06
CA LEU A 338 14.10 -13.54 6.78
C LEU A 338 14.09 -15.08 6.67
N SER A 339 14.22 -15.81 7.77
CA SER A 339 14.04 -17.27 7.79
C SER A 339 12.63 -17.64 7.36
N THR A 340 11.61 -16.93 7.85
CA THR A 340 10.22 -17.10 7.43
C THR A 340 10.04 -16.74 5.96
N VAL A 341 10.53 -15.58 5.51
CA VAL A 341 10.50 -15.18 4.09
C VAL A 341 11.07 -16.28 3.20
N LYS A 342 12.24 -16.81 3.54
CA LYS A 342 12.90 -17.89 2.78
C LYS A 342 12.05 -19.16 2.74
N LYS A 343 11.42 -19.56 3.84
CA LYS A 343 10.54 -20.75 3.89
C LYS A 343 9.30 -20.58 3.02
N VAL A 344 8.57 -19.48 3.20
CA VAL A 344 7.35 -19.15 2.44
C VAL A 344 7.65 -19.06 0.95
N HIS A 345 8.70 -18.31 0.60
CA HIS A 345 9.09 -18.13 -0.79
C HIS A 345 9.50 -19.46 -1.45
N ARG A 346 10.25 -20.33 -0.75
CA ARG A 346 10.57 -21.67 -1.26
C ARG A 346 9.33 -22.54 -1.49
N ASN A 347 8.35 -22.48 -0.60
CA ASN A 347 7.10 -23.21 -0.75
C ASN A 347 6.31 -22.71 -1.97
N LEU A 348 6.17 -21.40 -2.13
CA LEU A 348 5.52 -20.78 -3.27
C LEU A 348 6.25 -21.09 -4.60
N GLN A 349 7.58 -21.11 -4.61
CA GLN A 349 8.36 -21.53 -5.79
C GLN A 349 8.16 -23.01 -6.14
N ARG A 350 8.01 -23.89 -5.13
CA ARG A 350 7.69 -25.31 -5.36
C ARG A 350 6.29 -25.46 -5.95
N GLN A 351 5.31 -24.72 -5.42
CA GLN A 351 3.96 -24.68 -5.94
C GLN A 351 3.94 -24.19 -7.39
N LEU A 352 4.69 -23.13 -7.71
CA LEU A 352 4.79 -22.61 -9.07
C LEU A 352 5.32 -23.67 -10.04
N ARG A 353 6.44 -24.32 -9.70
CA ARG A 353 7.02 -25.40 -10.55
C ARG A 353 6.04 -26.55 -10.75
N PHE A 354 5.24 -26.88 -9.74
CA PHE A 354 4.23 -27.93 -9.85
C PHE A 354 3.11 -27.52 -10.82
N VAL A 355 2.62 -26.28 -10.73
CA VAL A 355 1.60 -25.74 -11.64
C VAL A 355 2.12 -25.69 -13.08
N GLU A 356 3.35 -25.21 -13.30
CA GLU A 356 3.95 -25.12 -14.63
C GLU A 356 4.19 -26.50 -15.26
N ARG A 357 4.64 -27.49 -14.47
CA ARG A 357 4.82 -28.87 -14.95
C ARG A 357 3.53 -29.58 -15.34
N ARG A 358 2.38 -29.21 -14.76
CA ARG A 358 1.08 -29.79 -15.16
C ARG A 358 0.57 -29.22 -16.49
N ARG A 359 1.19 -28.15 -16.99
CA ARG A 359 0.81 -27.47 -18.23
C ARG A 359 1.74 -27.80 -19.41
N SER A 360 2.99 -28.15 -19.12
CA SER A 360 3.94 -28.77 -20.07
C SER A 360 3.60 -30.23 -20.29
#